data_AF-A0A9D6CN32-F1
#
_entry.id   AF-A0A9D6CN32-F1
#
_cell.length_a   1.000
_cell.length_b   1.000
_cell.length_c   1.000
_cell.angle_alpha   90.00
_cell.angle_beta   90.00
_cell.angle_gamma   90.00
#
_symmetry.space_group_name_H-M   'P 1'
#
loop_
_entity.id
_entity.type
_entity.pdbx_description
1 polymer ?
#
loop_
_entity_poly.entity_id
_entity_poly.type
_entity_poly.pdbx_seq_one_letter_code
_entity_poly.pdbx_strand_id
1 'polypeptide(L)'
;MAMYQPLSDKTSVQQLQDWVQKFQFESGPDGLVVTPPDHFEGPFDYYVDIPERLRTWLVGLRLLRGVPLTHLVPDPALLPPESIRFFYVDPTWTDRLVDGALSVAGIGTSDLTFAAAALTLIRDGLDHQLEAIVKEQNPGVPWTAGKEPMTGMLIRSELVRRWPDLVVRAKKKQGLLNKSMAILRKEPVSRDVMIALFAGLPTQVEVREPDVAMRFGVEPGNKVNLRGFDGVFAKTPQGDPVNINVPWRDSAKRTLNVQQTAANIGASAQWTPGKPGRKPGARDVALTLEQLPYVQVFTNAEPESDGSKSARQFGVVQGKPALQLRRGRFVHIDKITTRASSLLTTEEQD
;
A
#
# COMPACT_ATOMS: atom_id res chain seq x y z
N MET A 1 -7.85 -48.84 45.22
CA MET A 1 -8.05 -48.56 43.78
C MET A 1 -9.10 -47.46 43.65
N ALA A 2 -8.66 -46.20 43.57
CA ALA A 2 -9.52 -45.08 43.21
C ALA A 2 -9.11 -44.65 41.79
N MET A 3 -9.68 -45.31 40.78
CA MET A 3 -9.44 -44.94 39.38
C MET A 3 -10.53 -43.94 38.97
N TYR A 4 -10.08 -42.72 38.67
CA TYR A 4 -10.80 -41.60 38.05
C TYR A 4 -11.90 -40.92 38.88
N GLN A 5 -11.50 -39.89 39.63
CA GLN A 5 -12.40 -38.76 39.88
C GLN A 5 -12.44 -37.88 38.61
N PRO A 6 -13.63 -37.53 38.09
CA PRO A 6 -13.74 -36.60 36.97
C PRO A 6 -13.22 -35.22 37.38
N LEU A 7 -12.56 -34.53 36.44
CA LEU A 7 -11.96 -33.20 36.66
C LEU A 7 -13.02 -32.09 36.94
N SER A 8 -14.30 -32.38 36.69
CA SER A 8 -15.44 -31.47 36.83
C SER A 8 -16.73 -32.27 36.96
N ASP A 9 -17.66 -31.79 37.80
CA ASP A 9 -19.01 -32.35 37.94
C ASP A 9 -19.93 -32.03 36.75
N LYS A 10 -19.53 -31.08 35.91
CA LYS A 10 -20.25 -30.71 34.68
C LYS A 10 -19.63 -31.40 33.49
N THR A 11 -20.47 -31.89 32.58
CA THR A 11 -20.02 -32.40 31.28
C THR A 11 -19.43 -31.25 30.43
N SER A 12 -18.44 -31.53 29.60
CA SER A 12 -17.81 -30.53 28.72
C SER A 12 -18.82 -29.80 27.84
N VAL A 13 -19.88 -30.49 27.43
CA VAL A 13 -21.00 -29.94 26.64
C VAL A 13 -21.82 -28.93 27.44
N GLN A 14 -22.11 -29.21 28.72
CA GLN A 14 -22.83 -28.26 29.59
C GLN A 14 -22.00 -27.02 29.90
N GLN A 15 -20.70 -27.17 30.12
CA GLN A 15 -19.79 -26.03 30.31
C GLN A 15 -19.75 -25.14 29.07
N LEU A 16 -19.73 -25.75 27.87
CA LEU A 16 -19.79 -25.02 26.61
C LEU A 16 -21.15 -24.32 26.42
N GLN A 17 -22.27 -24.96 26.76
CA GLN A 17 -23.59 -24.32 26.68
C GLN A 17 -23.72 -23.14 27.64
N ASP A 18 -23.31 -23.30 28.90
CA ASP A 18 -23.31 -22.25 29.92
C ASP A 18 -22.42 -21.07 29.49
N TRP A 19 -21.33 -21.34 28.77
CA TRP A 19 -20.43 -20.32 28.26
C TRP A 19 -20.95 -19.62 27.01
N VAL A 20 -21.50 -20.36 26.04
CA VAL A 20 -22.12 -19.81 24.84
C VAL A 20 -23.29 -18.89 25.20
N GLN A 21 -24.05 -19.19 26.25
CA GLN A 21 -25.12 -18.34 26.77
C GLN A 21 -24.64 -16.94 27.24
N LYS A 22 -23.33 -16.76 27.50
CA LYS A 22 -22.74 -15.47 27.86
C LYS A 22 -22.44 -14.59 26.65
N PHE A 23 -22.43 -15.16 25.44
CA PHE A 23 -22.27 -14.40 24.20
C PHE A 23 -23.62 -13.85 23.77
N GLN A 24 -23.65 -12.56 23.47
CA GLN A 24 -24.80 -11.95 22.83
C GLN A 24 -24.67 -12.18 21.32
N PHE A 25 -25.63 -12.94 20.78
CA PHE A 25 -25.76 -13.15 19.34
C PHE A 25 -26.75 -12.14 18.80
N GLU A 26 -26.25 -11.08 18.18
CA GLU A 26 -27.09 -10.08 17.54
C GLU A 26 -27.09 -10.29 16.03
N SER A 27 -28.27 -10.17 15.41
CA SER A 27 -28.35 -10.12 13.95
C SER A 27 -27.98 -8.70 13.50
N GLY A 28 -26.73 -8.55 13.10
CA GLY A 28 -26.24 -7.30 12.53
C GLY A 28 -26.57 -7.18 11.03
N PRO A 29 -26.40 -5.98 10.45
CA PRO A 29 -26.59 -5.74 9.02
C PRO A 29 -25.71 -6.64 8.12
N ASP A 30 -24.59 -7.15 8.65
CA ASP A 30 -23.54 -7.92 7.97
C ASP A 30 -23.52 -9.42 8.34
N GLY A 31 -24.48 -9.90 9.14
CA GLY A 31 -24.56 -11.30 9.60
C GLY A 31 -24.67 -11.43 11.12
N LEU A 32 -24.41 -12.63 11.64
CA LEU A 32 -24.34 -12.89 13.09
C LEU A 32 -23.13 -12.15 13.68
N VAL A 33 -23.40 -11.15 14.51
CA VAL A 33 -22.38 -10.45 15.30
C VAL A 33 -22.36 -11.12 16.66
N VAL A 34 -21.18 -11.64 17.02
CA VAL A 34 -20.94 -12.29 18.30
C VAL A 34 -20.22 -11.27 19.17
N THR A 35 -20.93 -10.68 20.13
CA THR A 35 -20.33 -9.73 21.08
C THR A 35 -19.86 -10.49 22.31
N PRO A 36 -18.54 -10.57 22.56
CA PRO A 36 -18.03 -11.15 23.80
C PRO A 36 -18.34 -10.23 25.00
N PRO A 37 -18.47 -10.77 26.23
CA PRO A 37 -18.57 -9.97 27.45
C PRO A 37 -17.28 -9.14 27.68
N ASP A 38 -17.41 -8.01 28.39
CA ASP A 38 -16.34 -7.01 28.66
C ASP A 38 -15.04 -7.60 29.26
N HIS A 39 -15.12 -8.79 29.86
CA HIS A 39 -13.98 -9.59 30.31
C HIS A 39 -14.07 -11.01 29.72
N PHE A 40 -13.10 -11.35 28.87
CA PHE A 40 -13.00 -12.63 28.18
C PHE A 40 -12.36 -13.69 29.09
N GLU A 41 -13.08 -14.14 30.11
CA GLU A 41 -12.76 -15.38 30.81
C GLU A 41 -13.51 -16.54 30.14
N GLY A 42 -12.84 -17.16 29.16
CA GLY A 42 -13.28 -18.47 28.66
C GLY A 42 -13.29 -19.51 29.79
N PRO A 43 -14.06 -20.61 29.69
CA PRO A 43 -14.06 -21.69 30.68
C PRO A 43 -12.70 -22.40 30.77
N PHE A 44 -11.75 -22.03 29.91
CA PHE A 44 -10.37 -22.46 29.91
C PHE A 44 -9.49 -21.24 29.58
N ASP A 45 -8.35 -21.12 30.23
CA ASP A 45 -7.28 -20.15 29.91
C ASP A 45 -6.73 -20.47 28.52
N TYR A 46 -7.38 -19.98 27.47
CA TYR A 46 -6.97 -20.24 26.09
C TYR A 46 -5.92 -19.22 25.66
N TYR A 47 -4.65 -19.57 25.85
CA TYR A 47 -3.59 -19.07 24.99
C TYR A 47 -3.64 -19.89 23.69
N VAL A 48 -4.15 -19.31 22.60
CA VAL A 48 -4.09 -19.97 21.29
C VAL A 48 -2.64 -19.85 20.80
N ASP A 49 -1.83 -20.86 21.09
CA ASP A 49 -0.48 -20.95 20.54
C ASP A 49 -0.57 -21.39 19.07
N ILE A 50 -0.61 -20.38 18.18
CA ILE A 50 -0.62 -20.60 16.73
C ILE A 50 0.81 -20.94 16.30
N PRO A 51 1.05 -22.11 15.68
CA PRO A 51 2.34 -22.45 15.13
C PRO A 51 2.86 -21.36 14.18
N GLU A 52 4.14 -21.02 14.28
CA GLU A 52 4.70 -19.87 13.56
C GLU A 52 4.45 -19.92 12.05
N ARG A 53 4.54 -21.10 11.44
CA ARG A 53 4.25 -21.31 10.02
C ARG A 53 2.81 -20.93 9.66
N LEU A 54 1.84 -21.31 10.50
CA LEU A 54 0.43 -20.99 10.28
C LEU A 54 0.20 -19.49 10.49
N ARG A 55 0.79 -18.91 11.53
CA ARG A 55 0.74 -17.46 11.81
C ARG A 55 1.25 -16.65 10.62
N THR A 56 2.47 -16.96 10.14
CA THR A 56 3.07 -16.30 8.98
C THR A 56 2.18 -16.41 7.74
N TRP A 57 1.55 -17.57 7.51
CA TRP A 57 0.63 -17.76 6.39
C TRP A 57 -0.66 -16.93 6.53
N LEU A 58 -1.28 -16.90 7.71
CA LEU A 58 -2.49 -16.12 7.99
C LEU A 58 -2.23 -14.60 7.90
N VAL A 59 -1.09 -14.12 8.42
CA VAL A 59 -0.64 -12.73 8.22
C VAL A 59 -0.44 -12.46 6.72
N GLY A 60 0.12 -13.42 5.99
CA GLY A 60 0.23 -13.38 4.53
C GLY A 60 -1.12 -13.16 3.85
N LEU A 61 -2.17 -13.88 4.24
CA LEU A 61 -3.53 -13.71 3.70
C LEU A 61 -4.10 -12.31 3.94
N ARG A 62 -3.90 -11.75 5.14
CA ARG A 62 -4.30 -10.35 5.43
C ARG A 62 -3.55 -9.33 4.57
N LEU A 63 -2.30 -9.64 4.20
CA LEU A 63 -1.52 -8.88 3.23
C LEU A 63 -1.85 -9.24 1.78
N LEU A 64 -2.92 -10.00 1.52
CA LEU A 64 -3.38 -10.47 0.22
C LEU A 64 -2.38 -11.40 -0.50
N ARG A 65 -1.41 -11.99 0.21
CA ARG A 65 -0.45 -12.96 -0.35
C ARG A 65 -1.18 -14.28 -0.62
N GLY A 66 -0.90 -14.88 -1.77
CA GLY A 66 -1.56 -16.12 -2.19
C GLY A 66 -3.00 -15.95 -2.69
N VAL A 67 -3.55 -14.73 -2.69
CA VAL A 67 -4.85 -14.43 -3.32
C VAL A 67 -4.64 -14.29 -4.83
N PRO A 68 -5.32 -15.09 -5.67
CA PRO A 68 -5.21 -14.97 -7.12
C PRO A 68 -5.61 -13.58 -7.62
N LEU A 69 -4.89 -13.06 -8.61
CA LEU A 69 -5.13 -11.72 -9.17
C LEU A 69 -6.57 -11.53 -9.68
N THR A 70 -7.20 -12.60 -10.18
CA THR A 70 -8.60 -12.60 -10.64
C THR A 70 -9.61 -12.26 -9.54
N HIS A 71 -9.27 -12.47 -8.27
CA HIS A 71 -10.09 -12.06 -7.13
C HIS A 71 -9.86 -10.60 -6.71
N LEU A 72 -8.68 -10.05 -7.02
CA LEU A 72 -8.34 -8.65 -6.75
C LEU A 72 -8.80 -7.73 -7.87
N VAL A 73 -8.70 -8.19 -9.11
CA VAL A 73 -9.08 -7.48 -10.34
C VAL A 73 -10.00 -8.40 -11.15
N PRO A 74 -11.32 -8.32 -10.93
CA PRO A 74 -12.29 -9.22 -11.60
C PRO A 74 -12.36 -9.04 -13.12
N ASP A 75 -12.10 -7.83 -13.61
CA ASP A 75 -12.16 -7.48 -15.02
C ASP A 75 -10.83 -6.85 -15.46
N PRO A 76 -10.16 -7.34 -16.53
CA PRO A 76 -8.93 -6.76 -17.04
C PRO A 76 -9.04 -5.28 -17.44
N ALA A 77 -10.24 -4.78 -17.77
CA ALA A 77 -10.48 -3.35 -18.03
C ALA A 77 -10.32 -2.47 -16.79
N LEU A 78 -10.37 -3.06 -15.58
CA LEU A 78 -10.08 -2.36 -14.32
C LEU A 78 -8.58 -2.15 -14.11
N LEU A 79 -7.71 -2.81 -14.87
CA LEU A 79 -6.27 -2.54 -14.86
C LEU A 79 -5.68 -2.64 -16.27
N PRO A 80 -5.92 -1.63 -17.13
CA PRO A 80 -5.35 -1.56 -18.47
C PRO A 80 -3.81 -1.53 -18.44
N PRO A 81 -3.13 -1.85 -19.56
CA PRO A 81 -1.69 -1.66 -19.69
C PRO A 81 -1.29 -0.20 -19.43
N GLU A 82 -0.13 0.01 -18.80
CA GLU A 82 0.38 1.32 -18.40
C GLU A 82 -0.61 2.12 -17.53
N SER A 83 -1.16 1.45 -16.51
CA SER A 83 -2.08 2.08 -15.56
C SER A 83 -1.77 1.76 -14.11
N ILE A 84 -2.28 2.62 -13.23
CA ILE A 84 -2.14 2.55 -11.79
C ILE A 84 -3.51 2.71 -11.15
N ARG A 85 -3.78 1.95 -10.09
CA ARG A 85 -5.00 2.05 -9.28
C ARG A 85 -4.63 2.08 -7.80
N PHE A 86 -5.19 3.06 -7.09
CA PHE A 86 -5.14 3.11 -5.63
C PHE A 86 -6.44 2.55 -5.07
N PHE A 87 -6.38 1.85 -3.95
CA PHE A 87 -7.53 1.19 -3.35
C PHE A 87 -7.40 1.12 -1.83
N TYR A 88 -8.54 0.89 -1.16
CA TYR A 88 -8.61 0.58 0.25
C TYR A 88 -8.72 -0.93 0.43
N VAL A 89 -8.09 -1.46 1.48
CA VAL A 89 -8.29 -2.85 1.92
C VAL A 89 -9.37 -2.86 2.98
N ASP A 90 -10.46 -3.58 2.71
CA ASP A 90 -11.54 -3.76 3.67
C ASP A 90 -11.11 -4.79 4.74
N PRO A 91 -10.94 -4.38 6.02
CA PRO A 91 -10.50 -5.28 7.08
C PRO A 91 -11.50 -6.43 7.28
N THR A 92 -12.79 -6.18 7.12
CA THR A 92 -13.83 -7.21 7.20
C THR A 92 -13.66 -8.26 6.11
N TRP A 93 -13.26 -7.85 4.90
CA TRP A 93 -13.02 -8.80 3.80
C TRP A 93 -11.81 -9.68 4.09
N THR A 94 -10.71 -9.12 4.61
CA THR A 94 -9.54 -9.90 5.00
C THR A 94 -9.81 -10.82 6.18
N ASP A 95 -10.67 -10.41 7.13
CA ASP A 95 -11.12 -11.28 8.22
C ASP A 95 -11.94 -12.45 7.70
N ARG A 96 -12.91 -12.20 6.81
CA ARG A 96 -13.69 -13.29 6.20
C ARG A 96 -12.82 -14.24 5.38
N LEU A 97 -11.75 -13.75 4.75
CA LEU A 97 -10.79 -14.60 4.06
C LEU A 97 -10.07 -15.55 5.03
N VAL A 98 -9.63 -15.04 6.20
CA VAL A 98 -9.03 -15.84 7.27
C VAL A 98 -10.04 -16.84 7.85
N ASP A 99 -11.27 -16.40 8.12
CA ASP A 99 -12.34 -17.27 8.62
C ASP A 99 -12.63 -18.41 7.65
N GLY A 100 -12.72 -18.10 6.34
CA GLY A 100 -12.95 -19.09 5.30
C GLY A 100 -11.82 -20.12 5.23
N ALA A 101 -10.56 -19.69 5.34
CA ALA A 101 -9.41 -20.58 5.41
C ALA A 101 -9.46 -21.54 6.60
N LEU A 102 -9.90 -21.05 7.77
CA LEU A 102 -10.01 -21.85 9.00
C LEU A 102 -11.30 -22.68 9.06
N SER A 103 -12.34 -22.31 8.32
CA SER A 103 -13.64 -23.01 8.30
C SER A 103 -13.55 -24.46 7.82
N VAL A 104 -12.52 -24.80 7.05
CA VAL A 104 -12.28 -26.16 6.53
C VAL A 104 -12.07 -27.18 7.66
N ALA A 105 -11.65 -26.73 8.84
CA ALA A 105 -11.38 -27.59 9.99
C ALA A 105 -12.61 -27.89 10.88
N GLY A 106 -13.74 -27.19 10.68
CA GLY A 106 -14.94 -27.38 11.49
C GLY A 106 -15.91 -28.39 10.86
N ILE A 107 -16.07 -29.57 11.47
CA ILE A 107 -16.95 -30.63 10.94
C ILE A 107 -18.25 -30.72 11.77
N GLY A 108 -18.23 -30.34 13.06
CA GLY A 108 -19.38 -30.42 13.97
C GLY A 108 -19.89 -29.10 14.55
N THR A 109 -21.08 -29.12 15.16
CA THR A 109 -21.70 -27.97 15.84
C THR A 109 -20.92 -27.49 17.06
N SER A 110 -20.28 -28.40 17.79
CA SER A 110 -19.35 -28.06 18.89
C SER A 110 -18.08 -27.39 18.38
N ASP A 111 -17.62 -27.77 17.18
CA ASP A 111 -16.43 -27.19 16.58
C ASP A 111 -16.72 -25.76 16.09
N LEU A 112 -17.94 -25.50 15.61
CA LEU A 112 -18.37 -24.17 15.20
C LEU A 112 -18.42 -23.17 16.36
N THR A 113 -18.90 -23.58 17.54
CA THR A 113 -18.93 -22.70 18.72
C THR A 113 -17.53 -22.44 19.27
N PHE A 114 -16.66 -23.46 19.27
CA PHE A 114 -15.25 -23.29 19.62
C PHE A 114 -14.52 -22.40 18.61
N ALA A 115 -14.75 -22.61 17.31
CA ALA A 115 -14.15 -21.83 16.25
C ALA A 115 -14.53 -20.34 16.36
N ALA A 116 -15.78 -20.01 16.68
CA ALA A 116 -16.21 -18.62 16.83
C ALA A 116 -15.38 -17.86 17.88
N ALA A 117 -15.08 -18.50 19.02
CA ALA A 117 -14.23 -17.93 20.08
C ALA A 117 -12.77 -17.77 19.63
N ALA A 118 -12.23 -18.84 19.05
CA ALA A 118 -10.85 -18.91 18.63
C ALA A 118 -10.54 -17.93 17.50
N LEU A 119 -11.49 -17.71 16.57
CA LEU A 119 -11.33 -16.78 15.47
C LEU A 119 -11.10 -15.34 15.93
N THR A 120 -11.80 -14.89 16.98
CA THR A 120 -11.58 -13.55 17.55
C THR A 120 -10.15 -13.41 18.09
N LEU A 121 -9.71 -14.37 18.91
CA LEU A 121 -8.34 -14.36 19.45
C LEU A 121 -7.27 -14.46 18.36
N ILE A 122 -7.52 -15.26 17.32
CA ILE A 122 -6.62 -15.38 16.18
C ILE A 122 -6.51 -14.04 15.46
N ARG A 123 -7.64 -13.37 15.16
CA ARG A 123 -7.66 -12.07 14.48
C ARG A 123 -6.88 -11.02 15.26
N ASP A 124 -7.12 -10.88 16.56
CA ASP A 124 -6.38 -9.95 17.43
C ASP A 124 -4.87 -10.26 17.42
N GLY A 125 -4.50 -11.55 17.46
CA GLY A 125 -3.13 -12.00 17.33
C GLY A 125 -2.49 -11.65 15.98
N LEU A 126 -3.26 -11.65 14.89
CA LEU A 126 -2.80 -11.22 13.56
C LEU A 126 -2.69 -9.70 13.46
N ASP A 127 -3.60 -8.95 14.06
CA ASP A 127 -3.55 -7.48 14.13
C ASP A 127 -2.27 -7.01 14.82
N HIS A 128 -1.94 -7.58 15.98
CA HIS A 128 -0.69 -7.29 16.68
C HIS A 128 0.57 -7.63 15.87
N GLN A 129 0.53 -8.66 15.03
CA GLN A 129 1.64 -9.00 14.14
C GLN A 129 1.80 -7.99 13.01
N LEU A 130 0.70 -7.49 12.44
CA LEU A 130 0.76 -6.40 11.45
C LEU A 130 1.32 -5.12 12.06
N GLU A 131 0.90 -4.77 13.28
CA GLU A 131 1.43 -3.64 14.03
C GLU A 131 2.93 -3.78 14.33
N ALA A 132 3.38 -4.99 14.67
CA ALA A 132 4.79 -5.27 14.88
C ALA A 132 5.63 -5.03 13.61
N ILE A 133 5.13 -5.45 12.44
CA ILE A 133 5.77 -5.18 11.13
C ILE A 133 5.89 -3.68 10.87
N VAL A 134 4.84 -2.91 11.16
CA VAL A 134 4.88 -1.44 10.98
C VAL A 134 5.90 -0.81 11.92
N LYS A 135 5.91 -1.24 13.19
CA LYS A 135 6.84 -0.72 14.20
C LYS A 135 8.30 -1.02 13.87
N GLU A 136 8.59 -2.18 13.30
CA GLU A 136 9.94 -2.54 12.83
C GLU A 136 10.40 -1.64 11.68
N GLN A 137 9.53 -1.39 10.70
CA GLN A 137 9.88 -0.55 9.55
C GLN A 137 9.94 0.95 9.89
N ASN A 138 9.11 1.40 10.83
CA ASN A 138 8.95 2.81 11.14
C ASN A 138 8.62 3.04 12.62
N PRO A 139 9.61 3.00 13.53
CA PRO A 139 9.40 3.00 14.97
C PRO A 139 8.80 4.30 15.55
N GLY A 140 8.53 5.31 14.72
CA GLY A 140 7.98 6.60 15.13
C GLY A 140 6.57 6.91 14.63
N VAL A 141 5.92 6.03 13.87
CA VAL A 141 4.54 6.23 13.38
C VAL A 141 3.63 5.18 14.01
N PRO A 142 2.72 5.55 14.92
CA PRO A 142 1.70 4.62 15.37
C PRO A 142 0.77 4.30 14.19
N TRP A 143 0.48 3.02 14.00
CA TRP A 143 -0.57 2.52 13.13
C TRP A 143 -1.21 1.36 13.88
N THR A 144 -2.54 1.37 13.99
CA THR A 144 -3.30 0.33 14.70
C THR A 144 -4.15 -0.43 13.70
N ALA A 145 -3.97 -1.74 13.63
CA ALA A 145 -4.69 -2.55 12.66
C ALA A 145 -6.20 -2.57 12.99
N GLY A 146 -7.05 -2.52 11.97
CA GLY A 146 -8.51 -2.45 12.12
C GLY A 146 -9.07 -1.07 12.50
N LYS A 147 -8.29 -0.19 13.14
CA LYS A 147 -8.69 1.20 13.44
C LYS A 147 -8.26 2.17 12.37
N GLU A 148 -7.02 2.06 11.90
CA GLU A 148 -6.50 2.89 10.82
C GLU A 148 -6.65 2.21 9.47
N PRO A 149 -6.93 2.97 8.39
CA PRO A 149 -7.14 2.38 7.08
C PRO A 149 -5.85 1.74 6.55
N MET A 150 -5.97 0.55 5.99
CA MET A 150 -4.94 -0.04 5.14
C MET A 150 -5.25 0.31 3.70
N THR A 151 -4.30 0.92 3.00
CA THR A 151 -4.46 1.28 1.58
C THR A 151 -3.48 0.51 0.72
N GLY A 152 -3.71 0.52 -0.58
CA GLY A 152 -2.86 -0.17 -1.53
C GLY A 152 -2.79 0.52 -2.88
N MET A 153 -1.82 0.07 -3.65
CA MET A 153 -1.54 0.50 -5.00
C MET A 153 -1.27 -0.72 -5.87
N LEU A 154 -1.95 -0.78 -7.01
CA LEU A 154 -1.75 -1.77 -8.04
C LEU A 154 -1.22 -1.06 -9.29
N ILE A 155 -0.06 -1.48 -9.79
CA ILE A 155 0.54 -0.93 -11.01
C ILE A 155 0.63 -2.04 -12.04
N ARG A 156 0.16 -1.75 -13.27
CA ARG A 156 0.44 -2.56 -14.44
C ARG A 156 1.25 -1.77 -15.45
N SER A 157 2.52 -2.14 -15.63
CA SER A 157 3.44 -1.42 -16.52
C SER A 157 4.59 -2.30 -16.97
N GLU A 158 5.09 -2.04 -18.19
CA GLU A 158 6.36 -2.60 -18.68
C GLU A 158 7.56 -2.18 -17.80
N LEU A 159 7.46 -1.10 -17.04
CA LEU A 159 8.47 -0.73 -16.04
C LEU A 159 8.62 -1.79 -14.95
N VAL A 160 7.51 -2.32 -14.44
CA VAL A 160 7.52 -3.39 -13.41
C VAL A 160 8.18 -4.65 -13.96
N ARG A 161 7.93 -4.95 -15.24
CA ARG A 161 8.50 -6.11 -15.93
C ARG A 161 10.01 -6.02 -16.09
N ARG A 162 10.52 -4.83 -16.42
CA ARG A 162 11.95 -4.58 -16.61
C ARG A 162 12.70 -4.40 -15.30
N TRP A 163 12.03 -3.85 -14.29
CA TRP A 163 12.57 -3.56 -12.97
C TRP A 163 11.63 -4.09 -11.89
N PRO A 164 11.71 -5.38 -11.53
CA PRO A 164 10.89 -5.95 -10.45
C PRO A 164 11.25 -5.34 -9.08
N ASP A 165 12.48 -4.85 -8.91
CA ASP A 165 12.98 -4.25 -7.67
C ASP A 165 12.70 -2.74 -7.56
N LEU A 166 11.68 -2.22 -8.27
CA LEU A 166 11.25 -0.82 -8.14
C LEU A 166 11.05 -0.43 -6.67
N VAL A 167 11.52 0.76 -6.34
CA VAL A 167 11.43 1.30 -4.98
C VAL A 167 10.16 2.11 -4.87
N VAL A 168 9.23 1.67 -4.03
CA VAL A 168 8.02 2.41 -3.69
C VAL A 168 8.24 3.09 -2.33
N ARG A 169 7.87 4.36 -2.21
CA ARG A 169 7.85 5.08 -0.93
C ARG A 169 6.51 5.78 -0.77
N ALA A 170 5.88 5.60 0.38
CA ALA A 170 4.66 6.31 0.75
C ALA A 170 4.98 7.37 1.80
N LYS A 171 4.36 8.54 1.67
CA LYS A 171 4.52 9.67 2.59
C LYS A 171 3.15 10.24 2.99
N LYS A 172 3.02 10.62 4.26
CA LYS A 172 1.89 11.38 4.80
C LYS A 172 2.37 12.78 5.17
N LYS A 173 1.63 13.80 4.74
CA LYS A 173 1.90 15.19 5.12
C LYS A 173 1.62 15.37 6.61
N GLN A 174 2.60 15.87 7.38
CA GLN A 174 2.46 16.19 8.79
C GLN A 174 3.04 17.59 9.04
N GLY A 175 2.17 18.61 9.01
CA GLY A 175 2.57 20.01 9.06
C GLY A 175 3.39 20.41 7.83
N LEU A 176 4.62 20.90 8.06
CA LEU A 176 5.56 21.32 7.01
C LEU A 176 6.42 20.16 6.46
N LEU A 177 6.43 19.00 7.10
CA LEU A 177 7.27 17.86 6.74
C LEU A 177 6.43 16.68 6.25
N ASN A 178 6.98 15.93 5.30
CA ASN A 178 6.38 14.68 4.83
C ASN A 178 7.03 13.51 5.57
N LYS A 179 6.25 12.79 6.37
CA LYS A 179 6.72 11.63 7.13
C LYS A 179 6.56 10.37 6.29
N SER A 180 7.59 9.50 6.30
CA SER A 180 7.51 8.21 5.63
C SER A 180 6.45 7.33 6.29
N MET A 181 5.75 6.53 5.48
CA MET A 181 4.79 5.53 5.91
C MET A 181 5.38 4.13 5.73
N ALA A 182 4.98 3.19 6.59
CA ALA A 182 5.40 1.80 6.49
C ALA A 182 4.70 1.09 5.31
N ILE A 183 5.43 0.19 4.67
CA ILE A 183 4.97 -0.58 3.51
C ILE A 183 4.82 -2.03 3.95
N LEU A 184 3.58 -2.45 4.13
CA LEU A 184 3.22 -3.77 4.64
C LEU A 184 3.53 -4.89 3.63
N ARG A 185 3.38 -4.59 2.34
CA ARG A 185 3.69 -5.50 1.24
C ARG A 185 4.17 -4.70 0.05
N LYS A 186 5.21 -5.18 -0.64
CA LYS A 186 5.63 -4.69 -1.96
C LYS A 186 6.23 -5.85 -2.73
N GLU A 187 5.52 -6.32 -3.75
CA GLU A 187 6.01 -7.43 -4.58
C GLU A 187 5.32 -7.45 -5.96
N PRO A 188 6.00 -7.99 -6.99
CA PRO A 188 5.34 -8.32 -8.25
C PRO A 188 4.35 -9.47 -8.04
N VAL A 189 3.09 -9.27 -8.44
CA VAL A 189 2.03 -10.30 -8.45
C VAL A 189 2.02 -11.06 -9.77
N SER A 190 2.40 -10.39 -10.86
CA SER A 190 2.57 -10.94 -12.21
C SER A 190 3.85 -10.34 -12.83
N ARG A 191 4.19 -10.72 -14.06
CA ARG A 191 5.35 -10.18 -14.78
C ARG A 191 5.28 -8.66 -14.96
N ASP A 192 4.10 -8.11 -15.21
CA ASP A 192 3.86 -6.70 -15.48
C ASP A 192 3.05 -6.00 -14.37
N VAL A 193 2.64 -6.73 -13.32
CA VAL A 193 1.79 -6.22 -12.24
C VAL A 193 2.49 -6.27 -10.89
N MET A 194 2.54 -5.14 -10.19
CA MET A 194 3.06 -5.00 -8.83
C MET A 194 1.96 -4.53 -7.88
N ILE A 195 1.97 -5.07 -6.67
CA ILE A 195 1.14 -4.60 -5.56
C ILE A 195 2.03 -3.97 -4.49
N ALA A 196 1.56 -2.85 -3.92
CA ALA A 196 2.09 -2.28 -2.71
C ALA A 196 0.95 -2.00 -1.72
N LEU A 197 1.13 -2.36 -0.45
CA LEU A 197 0.19 -2.07 0.65
C LEU A 197 0.85 -1.13 1.65
N PHE A 198 0.10 -0.13 2.11
CA PHE A 198 0.55 0.93 2.98
C PHE A 198 -0.24 0.90 4.30
N ALA A 199 0.48 1.12 5.40
CA ALA A 199 -0.10 1.26 6.73
C ALA A 199 -0.62 2.69 6.93
N GLY A 200 -1.80 2.98 6.38
CA GLY A 200 -2.44 4.30 6.43
C GLY A 200 -2.81 4.84 5.04
N LEU A 201 -3.29 6.08 5.00
CA LEU A 201 -3.61 6.82 3.78
C LEU A 201 -2.43 7.73 3.38
N PRO A 202 -1.71 7.44 2.27
CA PRO A 202 -0.62 8.28 1.81
C PRO A 202 -1.14 9.53 1.08
N THR A 203 -0.54 10.68 1.36
CA THR A 203 -0.78 11.92 0.60
C THR A 203 0.10 11.99 -0.66
N GLN A 204 1.23 11.28 -0.63
CA GLN A 204 2.19 11.23 -1.72
C GLN A 204 2.77 9.82 -1.81
N VAL A 205 2.78 9.25 -3.01
CA VAL A 205 3.44 7.98 -3.32
C VAL A 205 4.50 8.22 -4.38
N GLU A 206 5.71 7.72 -4.13
CA GLU A 206 6.85 7.82 -5.04
C GLU A 206 7.20 6.43 -5.56
N VAL A 207 7.32 6.30 -6.88
CA VAL A 207 7.85 5.11 -7.55
C VAL A 207 9.19 5.51 -8.17
N ARG A 208 10.26 4.85 -7.75
CA ARG A 208 11.62 5.17 -8.14
C ARG A 208 12.29 3.96 -8.80
N GLU A 209 13.11 4.25 -9.80
CA GLU A 209 14.04 3.27 -10.35
C GLU A 209 14.90 2.63 -9.23
N PRO A 210 15.27 1.36 -9.34
CA PRO A 210 16.16 0.72 -8.36
C PRO A 210 17.55 1.38 -8.34
N ASP A 211 18.18 1.42 -7.17
CA ASP A 211 19.47 2.07 -6.92
C ASP A 211 20.68 1.23 -7.43
N VAL A 212 20.57 0.67 -8.64
CA VAL A 212 21.53 -0.32 -9.18
C VAL A 212 22.52 0.26 -10.18
N ALA A 213 22.31 1.46 -10.70
CA ALA A 213 23.21 2.07 -11.67
C ALA A 213 23.26 3.60 -11.56
N MET A 214 24.47 4.16 -11.61
CA MET A 214 24.69 5.57 -11.90
C MET A 214 24.46 5.81 -13.39
N ARG A 215 23.58 6.75 -13.73
CA ARG A 215 23.34 7.16 -15.11
C ARG A 215 24.09 8.46 -15.36
N PHE A 216 24.76 8.56 -16.50
CA PHE A 216 25.31 9.83 -16.97
C PHE A 216 24.43 10.39 -18.07
N GLY A 217 23.94 11.61 -17.88
CA GLY A 217 23.00 12.26 -18.79
C GLY A 217 23.72 12.97 -19.93
N VAL A 218 23.59 12.44 -21.14
CA VAL A 218 23.94 13.15 -22.38
C VAL A 218 22.75 13.06 -23.32
N GLU A 219 22.30 14.19 -23.85
CA GLU A 219 21.20 14.26 -24.79
C GLU A 219 21.59 13.62 -26.14
N PRO A 220 20.60 13.14 -26.92
CA PRO A 220 20.84 12.63 -28.27
C PRO A 220 21.70 13.59 -29.11
N GLY A 221 22.68 13.04 -29.81
CA GLY A 221 23.65 13.82 -30.58
C GLY A 221 24.89 14.28 -29.80
N ASN A 222 25.16 13.68 -28.64
CA ASN A 222 26.30 13.95 -27.77
C ASN A 222 26.31 15.40 -27.26
N LYS A 223 25.16 15.87 -26.79
CA LYS A 223 25.00 17.26 -26.33
C LYS A 223 24.57 17.32 -24.87
N VAL A 224 24.91 18.40 -24.20
CA VAL A 224 24.40 18.73 -22.87
C VAL A 224 23.85 20.15 -22.92
N ASN A 225 22.66 20.32 -22.39
CA ASN A 225 22.02 21.64 -22.30
C ASN A 225 22.66 22.41 -21.15
N LEU A 226 23.14 23.60 -21.43
CA LEU A 226 23.70 24.49 -20.42
C LEU A 226 22.57 24.97 -19.50
N ARG A 227 22.81 25.01 -18.19
CA ARG A 227 21.89 25.57 -17.20
C ARG A 227 22.53 26.74 -16.46
N GLY A 228 21.73 27.73 -16.11
CA GLY A 228 22.09 28.80 -15.21
C GLY A 228 22.18 28.32 -13.75
N PHE A 229 22.61 29.22 -12.86
CA PHE A 229 22.67 28.96 -11.42
C PHE A 229 21.30 28.75 -10.77
N ASP A 230 20.25 29.23 -11.41
CA ASP A 230 18.84 29.04 -11.07
C ASP A 230 18.29 27.67 -11.49
N GLY A 231 19.11 26.83 -12.15
CA GLY A 231 18.69 25.52 -12.66
C GLY A 231 17.88 25.58 -13.96
N VAL A 232 17.62 26.79 -14.48
CA VAL A 232 16.90 27.00 -15.74
C VAL A 232 17.87 26.80 -16.91
N PHE A 233 17.38 26.26 -18.02
CA PHE A 233 18.19 26.14 -19.23
C PHE A 233 18.65 27.52 -19.71
N ALA A 234 19.94 27.67 -19.99
CA ALA A 234 20.47 28.83 -20.67
C ALA A 234 19.92 28.85 -22.09
N LYS A 235 19.44 30.01 -22.53
CA LYS A 235 18.81 30.18 -23.83
C LYS A 235 19.68 31.04 -24.74
N THR A 236 19.63 30.76 -26.04
CA THR A 236 20.16 31.65 -27.08
C THR A 236 19.30 32.93 -27.14
N PRO A 237 19.77 34.00 -27.80
CA PRO A 237 18.93 35.18 -28.06
C PRO A 237 17.60 34.87 -28.76
N GLN A 238 17.53 33.74 -29.47
CA GLN A 238 16.36 33.23 -30.17
C GLN A 238 15.41 32.40 -29.27
N GLY A 239 15.82 32.10 -28.03
CA GLY A 239 15.01 31.37 -27.05
C GLY A 239 15.28 29.86 -26.98
N ASP A 240 16.14 29.32 -27.85
CA ASP A 240 16.49 27.90 -27.88
C ASP A 240 17.47 27.51 -26.77
N PRO A 241 17.43 26.28 -26.25
CA PRO A 241 18.42 25.78 -25.30
C PRO A 241 19.85 25.84 -25.88
N VAL A 242 20.78 26.37 -25.09
CA VAL A 242 22.21 26.39 -25.44
C VAL A 242 22.78 24.99 -25.25
N ASN A 243 23.19 24.37 -26.35
CA ASN A 243 23.70 23.00 -26.35
C ASN A 243 25.22 22.99 -26.48
N ILE A 244 25.90 22.29 -25.57
CA ILE A 244 27.36 22.09 -25.59
C ILE A 244 27.66 20.68 -26.05
N ASN A 245 28.60 20.55 -26.99
CA ASN A 245 29.05 19.25 -27.49
C ASN A 245 29.90 18.51 -26.44
N VAL A 246 29.61 17.22 -26.26
CA VAL A 246 30.32 16.29 -25.38
C VAL A 246 31.18 15.34 -26.23
N PRO A 247 32.48 15.60 -26.36
CA PRO A 247 33.35 14.75 -27.16
C PRO A 247 33.62 13.40 -26.50
N TRP A 248 33.81 12.38 -27.33
CA TRP A 248 34.33 11.09 -26.91
C TRP A 248 35.82 11.21 -26.62
N ARG A 249 36.27 10.59 -25.52
CA ARG A 249 37.68 10.26 -25.33
C ARG A 249 38.05 9.04 -26.18
N ASP A 250 37.15 8.06 -26.19
CA ASP A 250 37.25 6.84 -26.99
C ASP A 250 35.82 6.47 -27.41
N SER A 251 35.53 6.57 -28.72
CA SER A 251 34.21 6.30 -29.27
C SER A 251 33.90 4.80 -29.30
N ALA A 252 34.91 3.94 -29.48
CA ALA A 252 34.73 2.49 -29.50
C ALA A 252 34.35 1.96 -28.11
N LYS A 253 34.94 2.54 -27.06
CA LYS A 253 34.64 2.18 -25.66
C LYS A 253 33.52 3.01 -25.02
N ARG A 254 32.88 3.90 -25.78
CA ARG A 254 31.85 4.84 -25.29
C ARG A 254 32.31 5.59 -24.03
N THR A 255 33.55 6.06 -24.01
CA THR A 255 34.12 6.82 -22.89
C THR A 255 34.09 8.31 -23.18
N LEU A 256 33.45 9.11 -22.33
CA LEU A 256 33.32 10.56 -22.49
C LEU A 256 34.61 11.30 -22.09
N ASN A 257 34.94 12.38 -22.80
CA ASN A 257 36.03 13.28 -22.43
C ASN A 257 35.50 14.45 -21.58
N VAL A 258 35.29 14.20 -20.29
CA VAL A 258 34.73 15.17 -19.35
C VAL A 258 35.59 16.44 -19.21
N GLN A 259 36.91 16.31 -19.35
CA GLN A 259 37.82 17.46 -19.30
C GLN A 259 37.61 18.40 -20.49
N GLN A 260 37.46 17.85 -21.69
CA GLN A 260 37.18 18.65 -22.87
C GLN A 260 35.77 19.22 -22.83
N THR A 261 34.78 18.48 -22.31
CA THR A 261 33.43 19.02 -22.08
C THR A 261 33.47 20.23 -21.14
N ALA A 262 34.25 20.16 -20.05
CA ALA A 262 34.43 21.30 -19.14
C ALA A 262 35.07 22.50 -19.84
N ALA A 263 36.08 22.28 -20.69
CA ALA A 263 36.65 23.35 -21.50
C ALA A 263 35.62 23.97 -22.46
N ASN A 264 34.79 23.14 -23.12
CA ASN A 264 33.74 23.61 -24.03
C ASN A 264 32.67 24.44 -23.30
N ILE A 265 32.29 24.04 -22.07
CA ILE A 265 31.36 24.81 -21.24
C ILE A 265 31.99 26.16 -20.84
N GLY A 266 33.23 26.17 -20.36
CA GLY A 266 33.91 27.40 -19.95
C GLY A 266 34.24 28.36 -21.10
N ALA A 267 34.21 27.89 -22.35
CA ALA A 267 34.35 28.71 -23.55
C ALA A 267 33.02 29.29 -24.07
N SER A 268 31.88 28.81 -23.55
CA SER A 268 30.56 29.31 -23.95
C SER A 268 30.34 30.72 -23.41
N ALA A 269 29.92 31.64 -24.29
CA ALA A 269 29.60 33.03 -23.91
C ALA A 269 28.39 33.13 -22.96
N GLN A 270 27.53 32.11 -22.97
CA GLN A 270 26.33 32.01 -22.13
C GLN A 270 26.62 31.35 -20.78
N TRP A 271 27.85 30.87 -20.54
CA TRP A 271 28.24 30.34 -19.25
C TRP A 271 28.61 31.48 -18.31
N THR A 272 27.90 31.58 -17.18
CA THR A 272 28.20 32.52 -16.11
C THR A 272 28.94 31.81 -14.98
N PRO A 273 30.11 32.29 -14.53
CA PRO A 273 30.77 31.76 -13.34
C PRO A 273 30.03 32.15 -12.07
N GLY A 274 29.92 31.24 -11.09
CA GLY A 274 29.41 31.59 -9.75
C GLY A 274 30.38 32.45 -8.91
N LYS A 275 31.64 32.53 -9.35
CA LYS A 275 32.66 33.44 -8.82
C LYS A 275 33.49 33.98 -9.98
N PRO A 276 33.82 35.29 -10.02
CA PRO A 276 34.61 35.88 -11.09
C PRO A 276 35.90 35.07 -11.35
N GLY A 277 36.17 34.74 -12.62
CA GLY A 277 37.39 34.04 -13.04
C GLY A 277 37.43 32.53 -12.77
N ARG A 278 36.43 31.94 -12.09
CA ARG A 278 36.34 30.46 -12.00
C ARG A 278 36.09 29.90 -13.40
N LYS A 279 36.63 28.72 -13.70
CA LYS A 279 36.24 27.89 -14.86
C LYS A 279 35.65 26.57 -14.34
N PRO A 280 34.73 25.93 -15.08
CA PRO A 280 34.20 24.64 -14.67
C PRO A 280 35.32 23.59 -14.72
N GLY A 281 35.49 22.84 -13.63
CA GLY A 281 36.45 21.73 -13.59
C GLY A 281 35.84 20.43 -14.12
N ALA A 282 36.67 19.46 -14.50
CA ALA A 282 36.21 18.14 -14.93
C ALA A 282 35.35 17.44 -13.85
N ARG A 283 35.68 17.61 -12.57
CA ARG A 283 34.89 17.07 -11.45
C ARG A 283 33.49 17.69 -11.37
N ASP A 284 33.40 19.01 -11.63
CA ASP A 284 32.15 19.76 -11.49
C ASP A 284 31.18 19.31 -12.59
N VAL A 285 31.71 19.07 -13.81
CA VAL A 285 30.95 18.52 -14.93
C VAL A 285 30.61 17.05 -14.71
N ALA A 286 31.52 16.23 -14.16
CA ALA A 286 31.22 14.83 -13.86
C ALA A 286 30.04 14.70 -12.88
N LEU A 287 30.01 15.52 -11.83
CA LEU A 287 28.92 15.56 -10.85
C LEU A 287 27.59 16.03 -11.46
N THR A 288 27.61 17.00 -12.38
CA THR A 288 26.37 17.47 -13.02
C THR A 288 25.86 16.55 -14.12
N LEU A 289 26.73 15.70 -14.69
CA LEU A 289 26.31 14.65 -15.60
C LEU A 289 25.66 13.48 -14.87
N GLU A 290 25.87 13.33 -13.56
CA GLU A 290 25.23 12.29 -12.77
C GLU A 290 23.71 12.52 -12.72
N GLN A 291 22.95 11.58 -13.27
CA GLN A 291 21.51 11.55 -13.22
C GLN A 291 21.07 10.69 -12.04
N LEU A 292 20.33 11.31 -11.14
CA LEU A 292 19.64 10.60 -10.06
C LEU A 292 18.59 9.64 -10.66
N PRO A 293 18.30 8.51 -9.98
CA PRO A 293 17.21 7.61 -10.36
C PRO A 293 15.92 8.38 -10.60
N TYR A 294 15.23 8.08 -11.69
CA TYR A 294 13.96 8.75 -11.98
C TYR A 294 12.95 8.45 -10.87
N VAL A 295 12.29 9.49 -10.36
CA VAL A 295 11.23 9.40 -9.34
C VAL A 295 9.93 9.87 -9.97
N GLN A 296 9.01 8.95 -10.21
CA GLN A 296 7.63 9.28 -10.50
C GLN A 296 6.92 9.58 -9.19
N VAL A 297 6.33 10.77 -9.09
CA VAL A 297 5.58 11.21 -7.90
C VAL A 297 4.10 11.22 -8.23
N PHE A 298 3.31 10.58 -7.36
CA PHE A 298 1.85 10.61 -7.36
C PHE A 298 1.39 11.40 -6.14
N THR A 299 0.66 12.48 -6.37
CA THR A 299 0.05 13.33 -5.35
C THR A 299 -1.38 13.64 -5.74
N ASN A 300 -2.27 13.81 -4.77
CA ASN A 300 -3.55 14.49 -5.03
C ASN A 300 -3.28 15.97 -5.21
N ALA A 301 -3.15 16.40 -6.48
CA ALA A 301 -2.96 17.80 -6.85
C ALA A 301 -4.27 18.61 -6.69
N GLU A 302 -5.42 17.94 -6.77
CA GLU A 302 -6.74 18.53 -6.53
C GLU A 302 -7.51 17.69 -5.49
N PRO A 303 -8.32 18.32 -4.63
CA PRO A 303 -9.31 17.58 -3.84
C PRO A 303 -10.22 16.81 -4.81
N GLU A 304 -10.58 15.60 -4.44
CA GLU A 304 -11.38 14.69 -5.24
C GLU A 304 -12.74 15.34 -5.60
N SER A 305 -12.84 15.94 -6.80
CA SER A 305 -14.07 16.60 -7.26
C SER A 305 -15.08 15.59 -7.83
N ASP A 306 -14.58 14.44 -8.26
CA ASP A 306 -15.34 13.39 -8.94
C ASP A 306 -14.88 12.01 -8.46
N GLY A 307 -14.87 11.83 -7.13
CA GLY A 307 -14.71 10.51 -6.52
C GLY A 307 -15.84 9.59 -6.94
N SER A 308 -15.76 8.30 -6.61
CA SER A 308 -16.90 7.41 -6.84
C SER A 308 -18.12 8.06 -6.21
N LYS A 309 -19.04 8.58 -7.04
CA LYS A 309 -20.19 9.33 -6.55
C LYS A 309 -20.80 8.50 -5.44
N SER A 310 -20.97 9.09 -4.25
CA SER A 310 -21.74 8.43 -3.20
C SER A 310 -23.00 7.86 -3.85
N ALA A 311 -23.36 6.63 -3.50
CA ALA A 311 -24.38 5.84 -4.19
C ALA A 311 -25.80 6.46 -4.16
N ARG A 312 -25.95 7.76 -3.90
CA ARG A 312 -27.16 8.56 -3.85
C ARG A 312 -27.94 8.63 -5.18
N GLN A 313 -27.39 8.16 -6.31
CA GLN A 313 -28.04 8.30 -7.64
C GLN A 313 -28.36 6.98 -8.36
N PHE A 314 -28.46 5.83 -7.67
CA PHE A 314 -28.81 4.55 -8.32
C PHE A 314 -30.32 4.22 -8.38
N GLY A 315 -31.18 5.20 -8.08
CA GLY A 315 -32.65 5.07 -8.13
C GLY A 315 -33.31 4.91 -6.76
N VAL A 316 -34.63 5.09 -6.73
CA VAL A 316 -35.46 5.01 -5.51
C VAL A 316 -36.39 3.80 -5.62
N VAL A 317 -36.33 2.90 -4.64
CA VAL A 317 -37.25 1.76 -4.50
C VAL A 317 -37.94 1.89 -3.15
N GLN A 318 -39.28 1.99 -3.14
CA GLN A 318 -40.07 2.22 -1.92
C GLN A 318 -39.66 3.45 -1.09
N GLY A 319 -39.30 4.56 -1.76
CA GLY A 319 -38.92 5.81 -1.10
C GLY A 319 -37.52 5.84 -0.49
N LYS A 320 -36.72 4.78 -0.64
CA LYS A 320 -35.32 4.73 -0.18
C LYS A 320 -34.34 4.55 -1.36
N PRO A 321 -33.12 5.12 -1.29
CA PRO A 321 -32.12 4.93 -2.32
C PRO A 321 -31.67 3.45 -2.32
N ALA A 322 -31.76 2.79 -3.48
CA ALA A 322 -31.46 1.36 -3.61
C ALA A 322 -30.74 1.06 -4.92
N LEU A 323 -29.71 0.22 -4.87
CA LEU A 323 -29.02 -0.29 -6.06
C LEU A 323 -29.79 -1.50 -6.58
N GLN A 324 -30.38 -1.40 -7.77
CA GLN A 324 -31.10 -2.50 -8.40
C GLN A 324 -30.10 -3.45 -9.09
N LEU A 325 -30.04 -4.69 -8.60
CA LEU A 325 -29.25 -5.78 -9.16
C LEU A 325 -30.06 -6.55 -10.22
N ARG A 326 -29.38 -7.31 -11.10
CA ARG A 326 -30.04 -8.20 -12.07
C ARG A 326 -31.04 -9.15 -11.38
N ARG A 327 -32.17 -9.39 -12.06
CA ARG A 327 -33.30 -10.24 -11.62
C ARG A 327 -34.14 -9.67 -10.47
N GLY A 328 -34.33 -8.35 -10.42
CA GLY A 328 -35.27 -7.71 -9.48
C GLY A 328 -34.84 -7.80 -8.01
N ARG A 329 -33.54 -7.95 -7.75
CA ARG A 329 -32.97 -7.86 -6.41
C ARG A 329 -32.49 -6.43 -6.15
N PHE A 330 -32.48 -6.00 -4.90
CA PHE A 330 -32.08 -4.63 -4.54
C PHE A 330 -31.18 -4.66 -3.30
N VAL A 331 -30.26 -3.71 -3.21
CA VAL A 331 -29.46 -3.45 -2.00
C VAL A 331 -29.79 -2.04 -1.52
N HIS A 332 -30.23 -1.92 -0.26
CA HIS A 332 -30.46 -0.62 0.36
C HIS A 332 -29.13 0.11 0.56
N ILE A 333 -29.04 1.31 -0.01
CA ILE A 333 -27.81 2.10 -0.05
C ILE A 333 -27.47 2.69 1.32
N ASP A 334 -28.49 2.92 2.15
CA ASP A 334 -28.33 3.47 3.51
C ASP A 334 -27.24 2.73 4.30
N LYS A 335 -27.21 1.39 4.22
CA LYS A 335 -26.21 0.54 4.89
C LYS A 335 -24.79 0.74 4.37
N ILE A 336 -24.63 0.96 3.06
CA ILE A 336 -23.33 1.20 2.41
C ILE A 336 -22.83 2.61 2.76
N THR A 337 -23.72 3.61 2.74
CA THR A 337 -23.35 4.98 3.07
C THR A 337 -22.98 5.14 4.54
N THR A 338 -23.66 4.48 5.48
CA THR A 338 -23.29 4.48 6.90
C THR A 338 -21.89 3.92 7.13
N ARG A 339 -21.55 2.84 6.39
CA ARG A 339 -20.23 2.20 6.44
C ARG A 339 -19.13 3.06 5.80
N ALA A 340 -19.43 3.75 4.70
CA ALA A 340 -18.49 4.69 4.08
C ALA A 340 -18.26 5.93 4.97
N SER A 341 -19.32 6.46 5.60
CA SER A 341 -19.18 7.59 6.52
C SER A 341 -18.40 7.22 7.77
N SER A 342 -18.59 6.03 8.37
CA SER A 342 -17.81 5.60 9.54
C SER A 342 -16.31 5.44 9.26
N LEU A 343 -15.94 5.20 8.00
CA LEU A 343 -14.55 5.13 7.55
C LEU A 343 -13.92 6.52 7.27
N LEU A 344 -14.76 7.56 7.14
CA LEU A 344 -14.34 8.94 6.83
C LEU A 344 -14.43 9.87 8.06
N THR A 345 -15.33 9.60 9.02
CA THR A 345 -15.56 10.47 10.19
C THR A 345 -14.46 10.43 11.25
N THR A 346 -13.43 9.60 11.10
CA THR A 346 -12.25 9.63 11.99
C THR A 346 -11.35 10.85 11.75
N GLU A 347 -11.66 11.73 10.79
CA GLU A 347 -10.88 12.92 10.43
C GLU A 347 -11.40 14.25 11.01
N GLU A 348 -12.50 14.29 11.78
CA GLU A 348 -13.04 15.57 12.32
C GLU A 348 -12.97 15.73 13.84
N GLN A 349 -12.38 14.78 14.56
CA GLN A 349 -12.05 14.93 15.99
C GLN A 349 -10.63 14.43 16.25
N ASP A 350 -9.64 15.22 15.86
CA ASP A 350 -8.40 15.49 16.62
C ASP A 350 -7.51 16.53 15.90
#